data_AF-A0AAP0WST4-F1
#
_entry.id   AF-A0AAP0WST4-F1
#
_cell.length_a   1.000
_cell.length_b   1.000
_cell.length_c   1.000
_cell.angle_alpha   90.00
_cell.angle_beta   90.00
_cell.angle_gamma   90.00
#
_symmetry.space_group_name_H-M   'P 1'
#
loop_
_entity.id
_entity.type
_entity.pdbx_description
1 polymer ?
#
loop_
_entity_poly.entity_id
_entity_poly.type
_entity_poly.pdbx_seq_one_letter_code
_entity_poly.pdbx_strand_id
1 'polypeptide(L)'
;MAARSLLVASLLLLSCFAETCHGVVLFSSLQRTLLVTASPKQGEVLKAGENNITVSWGLNQTFPAGTDSAYKTIKVKLCYAPISQVDRAWRKTVDNLSKDKTCQFNVVTGPYNRSNSTSTIIVEKDVPTATYFVRAYAYDSQDNEVAYGQTTDGHKTTNLFDIQAITGRHVSLDIASACFSAFSVLALLGFFFMEKRKSMVLSYKSETGKWAMFNNCSLLCSISVS
;
A
#
# COMPACT_ATOMS: atom_id res chain seq x y z
N MET A 1 -32.14 -42.34 -25.45
CA MET A 1 -32.02 -40.88 -25.19
C MET A 1 -31.18 -40.56 -23.96
N ALA A 2 -31.27 -41.31 -22.85
CA ALA A 2 -30.51 -41.05 -21.62
C ALA A 2 -28.96 -41.07 -21.76
N ALA A 3 -28.39 -42.00 -22.52
CA ALA A 3 -26.93 -42.11 -22.69
C ALA A 3 -26.31 -40.92 -23.46
N ARG A 4 -27.04 -40.30 -24.39
CA ARG A 4 -26.59 -39.09 -25.11
C ARG A 4 -26.61 -37.86 -24.21
N SER A 5 -27.62 -37.71 -23.34
CA SER A 5 -27.64 -36.63 -22.33
C SER A 5 -26.52 -36.76 -21.32
N LEU A 6 -26.18 -37.98 -20.88
CA LEU A 6 -25.07 -38.22 -19.95
C LEU A 6 -23.70 -37.91 -20.58
N LEU A 7 -23.49 -38.26 -21.85
CA LEU A 7 -22.26 -37.93 -22.58
C LEU A 7 -22.11 -36.42 -22.80
N VAL A 8 -23.19 -35.71 -23.17
CA VAL A 8 -23.16 -34.26 -23.37
C VAL A 8 -22.93 -33.53 -22.04
N ALA A 9 -23.56 -33.97 -20.95
CA ALA A 9 -23.33 -33.42 -19.62
C ALA A 9 -21.90 -33.65 -19.12
N SER A 10 -21.33 -34.84 -19.38
CA SER A 10 -19.94 -35.14 -19.04
C SER A 10 -18.95 -34.32 -19.88
N LEU A 11 -19.24 -34.07 -21.16
CA LEU A 11 -18.39 -33.24 -22.02
C LEU A 11 -18.43 -31.76 -21.59
N LEU A 12 -19.60 -31.26 -21.20
CA LEU A 12 -19.77 -29.91 -20.66
C LEU A 12 -19.03 -29.75 -19.33
N LEU A 13 -19.13 -30.73 -18.42
CA LEU A 13 -18.39 -30.72 -17.16
C LEU A 13 -16.86 -30.78 -17.37
N LEU A 14 -16.36 -31.62 -18.28
CA LEU A 14 -14.92 -31.63 -18.60
C LEU A 14 -14.44 -30.34 -19.27
N SER A 15 -15.28 -29.68 -20.09
CA SER A 15 -14.95 -28.38 -20.68
C SER A 15 -14.89 -27.25 -19.65
N CYS A 16 -15.62 -27.36 -18.54
CA CYS A 16 -15.55 -26.42 -17.42
C CYS A 16 -14.30 -26.61 -16.53
N PHE A 17 -13.67 -27.79 -16.54
CA PHE A 17 -12.41 -28.05 -15.83
C PHE A 17 -11.17 -27.83 -16.69
N ALA A 18 -11.31 -27.48 -17.96
CA ALA A 18 -10.21 -27.10 -18.84
C ALA A 18 -9.74 -25.64 -18.64
N GLU A 19 -10.14 -25.01 -17.54
CA GLU A 19 -9.63 -23.70 -17.14
C GLU A 19 -8.19 -23.83 -16.59
N THR A 20 -7.26 -23.48 -17.49
CA THR A 20 -6.00 -22.77 -17.22
C THR A 20 -4.94 -23.47 -16.37
N CYS A 21 -4.33 -24.52 -16.92
CA CYS A 21 -2.92 -24.80 -16.62
C CYS A 21 -2.02 -23.74 -17.27
N HIS A 22 -2.06 -22.50 -16.77
CA HIS A 22 -1.03 -21.52 -17.08
C HIS A 22 0.26 -22.01 -16.44
N GLY A 23 1.28 -22.24 -17.27
CA GLY A 23 2.59 -22.69 -16.80
C GLY A 23 3.11 -21.74 -15.74
N VAL A 24 3.48 -22.27 -14.57
CA VAL A 24 4.09 -21.47 -13.53
C VAL A 24 5.47 -21.01 -14.02
N VAL A 25 5.64 -19.71 -14.20
CA VAL A 25 6.94 -19.13 -14.57
C VAL A 25 7.78 -18.92 -13.32
N LEU A 26 8.98 -19.51 -13.30
CA LEU A 26 9.94 -19.39 -12.21
C LEU A 26 11.02 -18.38 -12.58
N PHE A 27 11.34 -17.45 -11.68
CA PHE A 27 12.38 -16.46 -11.89
C PHE A 27 13.74 -17.10 -12.16
N SER A 28 14.07 -18.21 -11.49
CA SER A 28 15.30 -18.97 -11.72
C SER A 28 15.43 -19.55 -13.13
N SER A 29 14.32 -19.70 -13.86
CA SER A 29 14.31 -20.20 -15.24
C SER A 29 14.51 -19.11 -16.29
N LEU A 30 14.30 -17.84 -15.94
CA LEU A 30 14.44 -16.74 -16.88
C LEU A 30 15.92 -16.44 -17.15
N GLN A 31 16.22 -16.10 -18.40
CA GLN A 31 17.56 -15.68 -18.79
C GLN A 31 17.75 -14.17 -18.63
N ARG A 32 18.92 -13.78 -18.10
CA ARG A 32 19.32 -12.36 -18.00
C ARG A 32 19.92 -11.87 -19.32
N THR A 33 19.07 -11.53 -20.28
CA THR A 33 19.50 -11.13 -21.63
C THR A 33 19.41 -9.63 -21.88
N LEU A 34 18.60 -8.90 -21.10
CA LEU A 34 18.42 -7.47 -21.26
C LEU A 34 19.47 -6.68 -20.46
N LEU A 35 20.07 -5.69 -21.10
CA LEU A 35 20.85 -4.66 -20.46
C LEU A 35 19.89 -3.54 -20.00
N VAL A 36 19.90 -3.21 -18.71
CA VAL A 36 19.04 -2.17 -18.14
C VAL A 36 19.91 -1.17 -17.39
N THR A 37 19.73 0.11 -17.69
CA THR A 37 20.36 1.22 -16.97
C THR A 37 19.29 2.20 -16.50
N ALA A 38 19.57 2.88 -15.39
CA ALA A 38 18.70 3.91 -14.86
C ALA A 38 19.53 5.13 -14.49
N SER A 39 18.93 6.32 -14.57
CA SER A 39 19.58 7.59 -14.21
C SER A 39 19.93 7.76 -12.73
N PRO A 40 19.16 7.24 -11.75
CA PRO A 40 19.42 7.50 -10.34
C PRO A 40 20.73 6.84 -9.91
N LYS A 41 21.56 7.59 -9.19
CA LYS A 41 22.83 7.09 -8.64
C LYS A 41 22.58 6.31 -7.36
N GLN A 42 23.60 5.54 -6.98
CA GLN A 42 23.56 4.79 -5.73
C GLN A 42 23.37 5.73 -4.53
N GLY A 43 22.33 5.49 -3.73
CA GLY A 43 21.97 6.31 -2.56
C GLY A 43 21.29 7.65 -2.88
N GLU A 44 20.94 7.89 -4.15
CA GLU A 44 20.14 9.07 -4.51
C GLU A 44 18.72 8.94 -3.98
N VAL A 45 18.15 10.06 -3.51
CA VAL A 45 16.80 10.12 -2.95
C VAL A 45 15.89 10.86 -3.91
N LEU A 46 14.83 10.18 -4.36
CA LEU A 46 13.82 10.71 -5.27
C LEU A 46 12.49 10.88 -4.54
N LYS A 47 11.81 11.98 -4.80
CA LYS A 47 10.45 12.22 -4.32
C LYS A 47 9.43 11.72 -5.34
N ALA A 48 8.55 10.84 -4.89
CA ALA A 48 7.40 10.38 -5.65
C ALA A 48 6.55 11.58 -6.09
N GLY A 49 6.08 11.58 -7.34
CA GLY A 49 5.24 12.63 -7.94
C GLY A 49 5.96 13.93 -8.34
N GLU A 50 7.25 14.07 -8.03
CA GLU A 50 8.04 15.27 -8.35
C GLU A 50 9.26 14.95 -9.22
N ASN A 51 10.02 13.91 -8.88
CA ASN A 51 11.26 13.59 -9.58
C ASN A 51 11.05 12.59 -10.72
N ASN A 52 11.88 12.75 -11.75
CA ASN A 52 11.87 11.91 -12.95
C ASN A 52 12.99 10.88 -12.89
N ILE A 53 12.72 9.69 -13.43
CA ILE A 53 13.68 8.62 -13.65
C ILE A 53 13.80 8.39 -15.15
N THR A 54 15.01 8.35 -15.67
CA THR A 54 15.27 7.90 -17.03
C THR A 54 15.73 6.45 -16.98
N VAL A 55 15.01 5.55 -17.66
CA VAL A 55 15.39 4.15 -17.78
C VAL A 55 15.70 3.85 -19.23
N SER A 56 16.80 3.14 -19.46
CA SER A 56 17.13 2.58 -20.76
C SER A 56 17.20 1.06 -20.68
N TRP A 57 16.69 0.40 -21.71
CA TRP A 57 16.76 -1.06 -21.84
C TRP A 57 17.03 -1.46 -23.29
N GLY A 58 17.68 -2.60 -23.46
CA GLY A 58 17.93 -3.18 -24.77
C GLY A 58 18.50 -4.59 -24.65
N LEU A 59 18.51 -5.34 -25.75
CA LEU A 59 19.16 -6.65 -25.77
C LEU A 59 20.68 -6.46 -25.63
N ASN A 60 21.29 -7.25 -24.75
CA ASN A 60 22.75 -7.26 -24.69
C ASN A 60 23.33 -7.85 -25.99
N GLN A 61 24.16 -7.07 -26.68
CA GLN A 61 24.68 -7.41 -28.01
C GLN A 61 25.67 -8.59 -28.02
N THR A 62 26.08 -9.08 -26.85
CA THR A 62 26.88 -10.32 -26.74
C THR A 62 26.07 -11.57 -27.08
N PHE A 63 24.74 -11.51 -27.04
CA PHE A 63 23.89 -12.65 -27.39
C PHE A 63 23.70 -12.77 -28.91
N PRO A 64 23.58 -14.01 -29.45
CA PRO A 64 23.39 -14.22 -30.87
C PRO A 64 22.05 -13.65 -31.37
N ALA A 65 22.00 -13.33 -32.66
CA ALA A 65 20.77 -12.95 -33.35
C ALA A 65 19.72 -14.06 -33.23
N GLY A 66 18.48 -13.70 -32.90
CA GLY A 66 17.37 -14.64 -32.71
C GLY A 66 17.07 -15.03 -31.26
N THR A 67 17.93 -14.68 -30.29
CA THR A 67 17.68 -14.91 -28.85
C THR A 67 16.38 -14.26 -28.36
N ASP A 68 16.06 -13.11 -28.93
CA ASP A 68 14.90 -12.26 -28.64
C ASP A 68 13.68 -12.55 -29.53
N SER A 69 13.68 -13.65 -30.29
CA SER A 69 12.59 -14.01 -31.21
C SER A 69 11.22 -14.12 -30.54
N ALA A 70 11.19 -14.56 -29.28
CA ALA A 70 9.99 -14.65 -28.47
C ALA A 70 9.52 -13.29 -27.90
N TYR A 71 10.36 -12.26 -27.89
CA TYR A 71 10.06 -11.02 -27.16
C TYR A 71 9.07 -10.17 -27.97
N LYS A 72 7.94 -9.84 -27.35
CA LYS A 72 6.88 -9.00 -27.93
C LYS A 72 6.71 -7.69 -27.18
N THR A 73 6.67 -7.76 -25.85
CA THR A 73 6.40 -6.62 -24.98
C THR A 73 7.49 -6.51 -23.93
N ILE A 74 7.88 -5.28 -23.58
CA ILE A 74 8.71 -5.01 -22.41
C ILE A 74 7.87 -4.34 -21.33
N LYS A 75 8.00 -4.82 -20.09
CA LYS A 75 7.50 -4.12 -18.91
C LYS A 75 8.66 -3.82 -17.98
N VAL A 76 8.91 -2.53 -17.74
CA VAL A 76 9.90 -2.05 -16.79
C VAL A 76 9.21 -1.83 -15.45
N LYS A 77 9.73 -2.46 -14.40
CA LYS A 77 9.15 -2.42 -13.06
C LYS A 77 10.15 -1.90 -12.02
N LEU A 78 9.64 -1.24 -10.98
CA LEU A 78 10.39 -0.94 -9.77
C LEU A 78 10.31 -2.11 -8.81
N CYS A 79 11.47 -2.49 -8.28
CA CYS A 79 11.64 -3.66 -7.44
C CYS A 79 12.24 -3.28 -6.10
N TYR A 80 11.72 -3.83 -5.00
CA TYR A 80 12.24 -3.60 -3.66
C TYR A 80 13.64 -4.20 -3.48
N ALA A 81 14.60 -3.40 -3.02
CA ALA A 81 15.91 -3.91 -2.60
C ALA A 81 15.79 -4.77 -1.33
N PRO A 82 16.69 -5.75 -1.09
CA PRO A 82 16.62 -6.64 0.07
C PRO A 82 16.50 -5.93 1.42
N ILE A 83 17.19 -4.79 1.58
CA ILE A 83 17.12 -3.96 2.79
C ILE A 83 15.70 -3.47 3.10
N SER A 84 14.88 -3.26 2.08
CA SER A 84 13.49 -2.81 2.20
C SER A 84 12.47 -3.94 2.27
N GLN A 85 12.92 -5.21 2.23
CA GLN A 85 12.08 -6.41 2.34
C GLN A 85 12.05 -7.01 3.75
N VAL A 86 13.01 -6.64 4.62
CA VAL A 86 13.12 -7.14 5.99
C VAL A 86 11.82 -6.87 6.76
N ASP A 87 11.29 -7.91 7.42
CA ASP A 87 10.05 -7.91 8.20
C ASP A 87 8.78 -7.47 7.44
N ARG A 88 8.82 -7.42 6.11
CA ARG A 88 7.69 -7.01 5.26
C ARG A 88 7.32 -8.12 4.30
N ALA A 89 6.51 -9.08 4.77
CA ALA A 89 6.03 -10.21 3.96
C ALA A 89 5.35 -9.79 2.65
N TRP A 90 4.75 -8.60 2.61
CA TRP A 90 4.12 -8.03 1.42
C TRP A 90 5.10 -7.50 0.35
N ARG A 91 6.41 -7.53 0.61
CA ARG A 91 7.51 -7.19 -0.33
C ARG A 91 8.45 -8.36 -0.62
N LYS A 92 8.09 -9.57 -0.16
CA LYS A 92 8.97 -10.73 -0.17
C LYS A 92 9.25 -11.22 -1.59
N THR A 93 10.54 -11.49 -1.85
CA THR A 93 10.96 -12.19 -3.07
C THR A 93 10.53 -13.66 -3.02
N VAL A 94 9.85 -14.11 -4.07
CA VAL A 94 9.49 -15.53 -4.28
C VAL A 94 9.92 -15.92 -5.70
N ASP A 95 10.40 -17.15 -5.87
CA ASP A 95 10.86 -17.61 -7.18
C ASP A 95 9.73 -17.73 -8.20
N ASN A 96 8.54 -18.17 -7.77
CA ASN A 96 7.35 -18.13 -8.61
C ASN A 96 6.93 -16.67 -8.86
N LEU A 97 7.02 -16.22 -10.13
CA LEU A 97 6.76 -14.85 -10.53
C LEU A 97 5.31 -14.40 -10.26
N SER A 98 4.33 -15.30 -10.38
CA SER A 98 2.93 -14.99 -10.05
C SER A 98 2.71 -14.65 -8.57
N LYS A 99 3.63 -15.08 -7.70
CA LYS A 99 3.59 -14.84 -6.25
C LYS A 99 4.66 -13.85 -5.79
N ASP A 100 5.56 -13.43 -6.68
CA ASP A 100 6.64 -12.51 -6.35
C ASP A 100 6.09 -11.10 -6.09
N LYS A 101 6.36 -10.58 -4.89
CA LYS A 101 5.96 -9.23 -4.49
C LYS A 101 7.13 -8.24 -4.54
N THR A 102 8.25 -8.64 -5.12
CA THR A 102 9.42 -7.77 -5.22
C THR A 102 9.17 -6.60 -6.16
N CYS A 103 8.61 -6.88 -7.35
CA CYS A 103 8.48 -5.94 -8.46
C CYS A 103 7.01 -5.65 -8.76
N GLN A 104 6.41 -4.74 -7.99
CA GLN A 104 4.96 -4.48 -8.04
C GLN A 104 4.59 -3.29 -8.93
N PHE A 105 5.44 -2.26 -9.00
CA PHE A 105 5.11 -1.02 -9.69
C PHE A 105 5.61 -1.09 -11.13
N ASN A 106 4.70 -0.96 -12.09
CA ASN A 106 5.02 -0.88 -13.50
C ASN A 106 5.26 0.57 -13.88
N VAL A 107 6.36 0.82 -14.56
CA VAL A 107 6.82 2.17 -14.90
C VAL A 107 6.72 2.43 -16.39
N VAL A 108 7.08 1.43 -17.21
CA VAL A 108 6.96 1.51 -18.66
C VAL A 108 6.40 0.20 -19.17
N THR A 109 5.41 0.28 -20.04
CA THR A 109 4.93 -0.84 -20.84
C THR A 109 4.94 -0.42 -22.29
N GLY A 110 5.55 -1.23 -23.15
CA GLY A 110 5.63 -0.93 -24.57
C GLY A 110 6.09 -2.11 -25.41
N PRO A 111 5.98 -2.00 -26.74
CA PRO A 111 6.47 -3.02 -27.65
C PRO A 111 7.99 -3.19 -27.51
N TYR A 112 8.46 -4.41 -27.64
CA TYR A 112 9.88 -4.70 -27.65
C TYR A 112 10.54 -4.18 -28.94
N ASN A 113 11.69 -3.54 -28.78
CA ASN A 113 12.60 -3.19 -29.87
C ASN A 113 14.00 -3.72 -29.51
N ARG A 114 14.69 -4.28 -30.50
CA ARG A 114 16.06 -4.79 -30.37
C ARG A 114 17.06 -3.68 -30.07
N SER A 115 16.82 -2.47 -30.58
CA SER A 115 17.65 -1.30 -30.29
C SER A 115 17.44 -0.79 -28.87
N ASN A 116 18.46 -0.12 -28.31
CA ASN A 116 18.36 0.51 -27.00
C ASN A 116 17.22 1.53 -27.00
N SER A 117 16.21 1.27 -26.17
CA SER A 117 15.09 2.16 -25.94
C SER A 117 15.31 2.91 -24.63
N THR A 118 14.90 4.17 -24.61
CA THR A 118 15.03 5.03 -23.43
C THR A 118 13.70 5.71 -23.17
N SER A 119 13.30 5.81 -21.90
CA SER A 119 12.10 6.52 -21.51
C SER A 119 12.31 7.24 -20.19
N THR A 120 11.87 8.49 -20.15
CA THR A 120 11.86 9.32 -18.96
C THR A 120 10.46 9.36 -18.40
N ILE A 121 10.32 8.97 -17.14
CA ILE A 121 9.03 8.85 -16.44
C ILE A 121 9.08 9.62 -15.13
N ILE A 122 7.94 10.05 -14.65
CA ILE A 122 7.78 10.61 -13.31
C ILE A 122 7.51 9.44 -12.36
N VAL A 123 8.15 9.41 -11.18
CA VAL A 123 7.81 8.41 -10.16
C VAL A 123 6.36 8.61 -9.73
N GLU A 124 5.53 7.57 -9.80
CA GLU A 124 4.13 7.68 -9.42
C GLU A 124 3.96 7.96 -7.92
N LYS A 125 2.87 8.65 -7.55
CA LYS A 125 2.63 9.10 -6.16
C LYS A 125 2.30 7.97 -5.19
N ASP A 126 1.84 6.84 -5.70
CA ASP A 126 1.48 5.64 -4.96
C ASP A 126 2.69 4.76 -4.61
N VAL A 127 3.88 5.05 -5.17
CA VAL A 127 5.12 4.35 -4.84
C VAL A 127 5.52 4.67 -3.40
N PRO A 128 5.54 3.66 -2.49
CA PRO A 128 5.78 3.89 -1.07
C PRO A 128 7.27 4.11 -0.78
N THR A 129 7.56 4.73 0.37
CA THR A 129 8.94 4.98 0.81
C THR A 129 9.70 3.66 1.00
N ALA A 130 10.77 3.48 0.24
CA ALA A 130 11.69 2.34 0.30
C ALA A 130 12.90 2.55 -0.63
N THR A 131 13.85 1.62 -0.55
CA THR A 131 14.98 1.47 -1.47
C THR A 131 14.59 0.55 -2.63
N TYR A 132 14.85 0.99 -3.85
CA TYR A 132 14.46 0.31 -5.08
C TYR A 132 15.64 0.09 -6.04
N PHE A 133 15.41 -0.83 -6.98
CA PHE A 133 16.18 -0.98 -8.22
C PHE A 133 15.21 -1.19 -9.38
N VAL A 134 15.70 -1.03 -10.62
CA VAL A 134 14.87 -1.20 -11.82
C VAL A 134 15.12 -2.57 -12.44
N ARG A 135 14.04 -3.24 -12.84
CA ARG A 135 14.08 -4.50 -13.60
C ARG A 135 13.16 -4.41 -14.81
N ALA A 136 13.68 -4.75 -15.97
CA ALA A 136 12.88 -4.95 -17.18
C ALA A 136 12.60 -6.45 -17.36
N TYR A 137 11.38 -6.76 -17.76
CA TYR A 137 10.97 -8.10 -18.16
C TYR A 137 10.55 -8.08 -19.63
N ALA A 138 10.99 -9.08 -20.39
CA ALA A 138 10.48 -9.36 -21.71
C ALA A 138 9.35 -10.37 -21.63
N TYR A 139 8.28 -10.08 -22.35
CA TYR A 139 7.06 -10.88 -22.42
C TYR A 139 6.86 -11.43 -23.83
N ASP A 140 6.35 -12.65 -23.91
CA ASP A 140 5.94 -13.27 -25.16
C ASP A 140 4.53 -12.82 -25.62
N SER A 141 4.01 -13.42 -26.69
CA SER A 141 2.66 -13.15 -27.21
C SER A 141 1.53 -13.61 -26.29
N GLN A 142 1.84 -14.48 -25.32
CA GLN A 142 0.91 -14.95 -24.29
C GLN A 142 1.04 -14.15 -22.99
N ASP A 143 1.81 -13.06 -23.00
CA ASP A 143 2.07 -12.23 -21.82
C ASP A 143 2.77 -12.98 -20.68
N ASN A 144 3.56 -14.01 -20.99
CA ASN A 144 4.44 -14.69 -20.04
C ASN A 144 5.84 -14.08 -20.03
N GLU A 145 6.46 -13.94 -18.86
CA GLU A 145 7.85 -13.51 -18.78
C GLU A 145 8.81 -14.58 -19.33
N VAL A 146 9.61 -14.19 -20.32
CA VAL A 146 10.58 -15.09 -20.97
C VAL A 146 12.03 -14.71 -20.69
N ALA A 147 12.28 -13.44 -20.37
CA ALA A 147 13.61 -12.97 -20.01
C ALA A 147 13.55 -11.72 -19.13
N TYR A 148 14.68 -11.38 -18.53
CA TYR A 148 14.79 -10.18 -17.70
C TYR A 148 16.13 -9.47 -17.87
N GLY A 149 16.18 -8.25 -17.34
CA GLY A 149 17.38 -7.49 -17.09
C GLY A 149 17.17 -6.60 -15.88
N GLN A 150 18.23 -6.26 -15.16
CA GLN A 150 18.14 -5.43 -13.97
C GLN A 150 19.39 -4.56 -13.82
N THR A 151 19.24 -3.42 -13.16
CA THR A 151 20.32 -2.43 -12.93
C THR A 151 21.30 -2.86 -11.84
N THR A 152 20.93 -3.82 -11.01
CA THR A 152 21.70 -4.27 -9.85
C THR A 152 22.44 -5.60 -10.10
N ASP A 153 23.40 -5.90 -9.24
CA ASP A 153 24.17 -7.15 -9.22
C ASP A 153 23.33 -8.34 -8.71
N GLY A 154 23.89 -9.55 -8.76
CA GLY A 154 23.20 -10.77 -8.31
C GLY A 154 22.79 -10.71 -6.83
N HIS A 155 23.58 -10.03 -5.98
CA HIS A 155 23.30 -9.86 -4.57
C HIS A 155 22.38 -8.66 -4.26
N LYS A 156 22.00 -7.88 -5.29
CA LYS A 156 21.12 -6.71 -5.20
C LYS A 156 21.65 -5.63 -4.23
N THR A 157 22.94 -5.29 -4.33
CA THR A 157 23.64 -4.36 -3.42
C THR A 157 24.10 -3.07 -4.11
N THR A 158 24.15 -3.05 -5.44
CA THR A 158 24.66 -1.94 -6.26
C THR A 158 23.53 -1.24 -7.01
N ASN A 159 23.73 0.04 -7.38
CA ASN A 159 22.76 0.84 -8.16
C ASN A 159 21.35 0.89 -7.52
N LEU A 160 21.32 0.98 -6.19
CA LEU A 160 20.11 1.14 -5.39
C LEU A 160 19.85 2.62 -5.14
N PHE A 161 18.60 3.05 -5.23
CA PHE A 161 18.18 4.41 -4.94
C PHE A 161 16.94 4.40 -4.04
N ASP A 162 16.75 5.47 -3.30
CA ASP A 162 15.63 5.60 -2.38
C ASP A 162 14.52 6.43 -3.01
N ILE A 163 13.28 5.96 -2.86
CA ILE A 163 12.10 6.73 -3.19
C ILE A 163 11.45 7.14 -1.87
N GLN A 164 11.15 8.43 -1.72
CA GLN A 164 10.31 8.97 -0.66
C GLN A 164 8.91 9.18 -1.22
N ALA A 165 7.93 8.48 -0.64
CA ALA A 165 6.53 8.68 -0.96
C ALA A 165 6.07 10.07 -0.55
N ILE A 166 5.05 10.58 -1.26
CA ILE A 166 4.29 11.71 -0.76
C ILE A 166 3.52 11.21 0.46
N THR A 167 3.89 11.69 1.64
CA THR A 167 3.14 11.36 2.85
C THR A 167 1.74 11.96 2.73
N GLY A 168 0.71 11.11 2.68
CA GLY A 168 -0.70 11.53 2.81
C GLY A 168 -1.04 12.12 4.18
N ARG A 169 -0.06 12.24 5.08
CA ARG A 169 -0.13 13.00 6.33
C ARG A 169 -0.14 14.49 5.99
N HIS A 170 -1.29 14.98 5.55
CA HIS A 170 -1.52 16.41 5.41
C HIS A 170 -1.39 17.05 6.79
N VAL A 171 -0.75 18.21 6.87
CA VAL A 171 -0.60 19.01 8.10
C VAL A 171 -1.97 19.24 8.77
N SER A 172 -3.04 19.29 7.99
CA SER A 172 -4.43 19.37 8.47
C SER A 172 -4.83 18.22 9.40
N LEU A 173 -4.40 16.98 9.10
CA LEU A 173 -4.75 15.81 9.91
C LEU A 173 -4.01 15.84 11.25
N ASP A 174 -2.76 16.29 11.25
CA ASP A 174 -2.00 16.51 12.49
C ASP A 174 -2.64 17.57 13.36
N ILE A 175 -3.01 18.71 12.78
CA ILE A 175 -3.69 19.80 13.51
C ILE A 175 -5.03 19.32 14.07
N ALA A 176 -5.85 18.63 13.26
CA ALA A 176 -7.13 18.11 13.72
C ALA A 176 -6.97 17.13 14.89
N SER A 177 -5.98 16.23 14.82
CA SER A 177 -5.69 15.28 15.90
C SER A 177 -5.30 15.97 17.21
N ALA A 178 -4.51 17.05 17.14
CA ALA A 178 -4.11 17.85 18.29
C ALA A 178 -5.32 18.57 18.90
N CYS A 179 -6.17 19.19 18.08
CA CYS A 179 -7.39 19.87 18.53
C CYS A 179 -8.37 18.91 19.22
N PHE A 180 -8.65 17.75 18.62
CA PHE A 180 -9.55 16.77 19.22
C PHE A 180 -8.99 16.17 20.52
N SER A 181 -7.67 15.97 20.58
CA SER A 181 -7.01 15.51 21.82
C SER A 181 -7.16 16.54 22.93
N ALA A 182 -6.89 17.82 22.66
CA ALA A 182 -7.06 18.90 23.64
C ALA A 182 -8.53 19.06 24.08
N PHE A 183 -9.47 19.01 23.13
CA PHE A 183 -10.90 19.10 23.42
C PHE A 183 -11.37 17.97 24.34
N SER A 184 -10.88 16.73 24.12
CA SER A 184 -11.26 15.59 24.97
C SER A 184 -10.87 15.79 26.43
N VAL A 185 -9.66 16.28 26.71
CA VAL A 185 -9.17 16.55 28.06
C VAL A 185 -9.96 17.68 28.70
N LEU A 186 -10.19 18.77 27.96
CA LEU A 186 -10.97 19.92 28.45
C LEU A 186 -12.43 19.57 28.74
N ALA A 187 -13.06 18.77 27.87
CA ALA A 187 -14.41 18.27 28.10
C ALA A 187 -14.49 17.44 29.38
N LEU A 188 -13.52 16.55 29.59
CA LEU A 188 -13.46 15.66 30.75
C LEU A 188 -13.26 16.46 32.06
N LEU A 189 -12.37 17.46 32.06
CA LEU A 189 -12.21 18.39 33.18
C LEU A 189 -13.49 19.23 33.41
N GLY A 190 -14.14 19.68 32.34
CA GLY A 190 -15.40 20.41 32.39
C GLY A 190 -16.52 19.57 33.02
N PHE A 191 -16.63 18.29 32.65
CA PHE A 191 -17.58 17.36 33.25
C PHE A 191 -17.34 17.19 34.75
N PHE A 192 -16.08 16.96 35.18
CA PHE A 192 -15.76 16.86 36.60
C PHE A 192 -16.08 18.14 37.38
N PHE A 193 -15.83 19.31 36.80
CA PHE A 193 -16.14 20.59 37.44
C PHE A 193 -17.66 20.82 37.56
N MET A 194 -18.43 20.49 36.53
CA MET A 194 -19.88 20.55 36.56
C MET A 194 -20.48 19.59 37.60
N GLU A 195 -19.93 18.38 37.73
CA GLU A 195 -20.36 17.41 38.74
C GLU A 195 -20.10 17.92 40.17
N LYS A 196 -18.92 18.50 40.42
CA LYS A 196 -18.58 19.20 41.68
C LYS A 196 -19.54 20.35 42.01
N ARG A 197 -19.97 21.13 41.00
CA ARG A 197 -20.94 22.22 41.23
C ARG A 197 -22.34 21.69 41.51
N LYS A 198 -22.75 20.60 40.87
CA LYS A 198 -24.06 19.97 41.14
C LYS A 198 -24.15 19.39 42.54
N SER A 199 -23.08 18.76 43.05
CA SER A 199 -23.07 18.25 44.44
C SER A 199 -23.12 19.38 45.48
N MET A 200 -22.39 20.48 45.26
CA MET A 200 -22.46 21.69 46.11
C MET A 200 -23.86 22.33 46.11
N VAL A 201 -24.48 22.49 44.94
CA VAL A 201 -25.83 23.09 44.82
C VAL A 201 -26.91 22.17 45.41
N LEU A 202 -26.78 20.86 45.30
CA LEU A 202 -27.66 19.90 45.98
C LEU A 202 -27.51 19.95 47.50
N SER A 203 -26.29 20.13 48.02
CA SER A 203 -26.07 20.38 49.46
C SER A 203 -26.74 21.68 49.92
N TYR A 204 -26.60 22.76 49.15
CA TYR A 204 -27.24 24.05 49.46
C TYR A 204 -28.78 23.99 49.38
N LYS A 205 -29.33 23.22 48.43
CA LYS A 205 -30.79 23.01 48.29
C LYS A 205 -31.37 22.11 49.38
N SER A 206 -30.60 21.14 49.88
CA SER A 206 -30.95 20.34 51.06
C SER A 206 -31.01 21.18 52.33
N GLU A 207 -30.13 22.18 52.46
CA GLU A 207 -30.08 23.05 53.65
C GLU A 207 -31.17 24.14 53.62
N THR A 208 -31.46 24.73 52.45
CA THR A 208 -32.58 25.68 52.29
C THR A 208 -33.96 25.03 52.34
N GLY A 209 -34.09 23.74 51.98
CA GLY A 209 -35.33 22.97 52.18
C GLY A 209 -35.66 22.68 53.65
N LYS A 210 -34.67 22.69 54.55
CA LYS A 210 -34.88 22.53 56.00
C LYS A 210 -35.42 23.79 56.67
N TRP A 211 -35.02 24.98 56.21
CA TRP A 211 -35.51 26.26 56.76
C TRP A 211 -36.93 26.62 56.28
N ALA A 212 -37.35 26.14 55.10
CA ALA A 212 -38.71 26.36 54.60
C ALA A 212 -39.78 25.52 55.34
N MET A 213 -39.41 24.38 55.95
CA MET A 213 -40.32 23.62 56.82
C MET A 213 -40.43 24.19 58.25
N PHE A 214 -39.44 24.92 58.73
CA PHE A 214 -39.47 25.47 60.09
C PHE A 214 -40.34 26.74 60.23
N ASN A 215 -40.56 27.50 59.15
CA ASN A 215 -41.39 28.72 59.20
C ASN A 215 -42.90 28.49 59.04
N ASN A 216 -43.34 27.26 58.72
CA ASN A 216 -44.76 26.91 58.67
C ASN A 216 -45.26 26.16 59.93
N CYS A 217 -44.38 25.94 60.92
CA CYS A 217 -44.74 25.27 62.18
C CYS A 217 -44.97 26.26 63.36
N SER A 218 -44.79 27.56 63.15
CA SER A 218 -44.96 28.61 64.17
C SER A 218 -46.26 29.43 64.04
N LEU A 219 -47.06 29.20 62.99
CA LEU A 219 -48.33 29.92 62.77
C LEU A 219 -49.61 29.14 63.11
N LEU A 220 -49.48 27.93 63.68
CA LEU A 220 -50.63 27.08 64.08
C LEU A 220 -50.79 26.91 65.60
N CYS A 221 -50.17 27.78 66.41
CA CYS A 221 -50.28 27.73 67.86
C CYS A 221 -50.81 29.05 68.45
N SER A 222 -51.97 29.50 67.96
CA SER A 222 -52.81 30.52 68.61
C SER A 222 -54.20 30.48 67.96
N ILE A 223 -55.06 29.59 68.46
CA ILE A 223 -56.54 29.72 68.58
C ILE A 223 -56.99 28.40 69.24
N SER A 224 -57.01 28.37 70.57
CA SER A 224 -57.96 27.59 71.36
C SER A 224 -57.83 28.00 72.82
N VAL A 225 -58.98 28.03 73.50
CA VAL A 225 -59.21 28.26 74.94
C VAL A 225 -59.56 29.70 75.35
N SER A 226 -60.89 29.89 75.38
CA SER A 226 -61.73 30.63 76.35
C SER A 226 -61.69 32.16 76.39
#